data_AF-Q4PJ94-F1
#
_entry.id   AF-Q4PJ94-F1
#
_cell.length_a   1.000
_cell.length_b   1.000
_cell.length_c   1.000
_cell.angle_alpha   90.00
_cell.angle_beta   90.00
_cell.angle_gamma   90.00
#
_symmetry.space_group_name_H-M   'P 1'
#
loop_
_entity.id
_entity.type
_entity.pdbx_description
1 polymer ?
#
loop_
_entity_poly.entity_id
_entity_poly.type
_entity_poly.pdbx_seq_one_letter_code
_entity_poly.pdbx_strand_id
1 'polypeptide(L)'
;MIKKLKCHCGEVEAEVKIPETGIEKFMRCNCSLCKRKGYIIGVVGENDFKLIKGEKILKLYQYYTKVAKHYFCSICGIHTH
;
A
#
# COMPACT_ATOMS: atom_id res chain seq x y z
N MET A 1 11.69 -0.46 13.41
CA MET A 1 10.71 -1.47 13.92
C MET A 1 9.90 -2.08 12.78
N ILE A 2 9.51 -3.36 12.89
CA ILE A 2 8.61 -4.03 11.92
C ILE A 2 7.16 -3.84 12.37
N LYS A 3 6.26 -3.53 11.43
CA LYS A 3 4.81 -3.44 11.63
C LYS A 3 4.08 -4.33 10.64
N LYS A 4 2.93 -4.85 11.06
CA LYS A 4 2.03 -5.63 10.21
C LYS A 4 0.95 -4.75 9.61
N LEU A 5 0.70 -4.91 8.32
CA LEU A 5 -0.39 -4.32 7.58
C LEU A 5 -1.35 -5.43 7.18
N LYS A 6 -2.65 -5.22 7.40
CA LYS A 6 -3.70 -6.15 6.96
C LYS A 6 -4.77 -5.37 6.22
N CYS A 7 -5.28 -5.92 5.12
CA CYS A 7 -6.51 -5.41 4.54
C CYS A 7 -7.71 -5.68 5.48
N HIS A 8 -8.85 -5.07 5.21
CA HIS A 8 -10.04 -5.20 6.07
C HIS A 8 -10.48 -6.66 6.30
N CYS A 9 -10.43 -7.51 5.27
CA CYS A 9 -10.83 -8.92 5.39
C CYS A 9 -9.71 -9.85 5.89
N GLY A 10 -8.49 -9.34 6.10
CA GLY A 10 -7.35 -10.14 6.56
C GLY A 10 -6.75 -11.12 5.54
N GLU A 11 -7.27 -11.17 4.31
CA GLU A 11 -6.75 -12.06 3.27
C GLU A 11 -5.43 -11.57 2.65
N VAL A 12 -5.12 -10.29 2.80
CA VAL A 12 -3.83 -9.71 2.45
C VAL A 12 -3.13 -9.23 3.72
N GLU A 13 -1.91 -9.73 3.94
CA GLU A 13 -1.04 -9.34 5.05
C GLU A 13 0.35 -9.00 4.50
N ALA A 14 0.94 -7.92 5.00
CA ALA A 14 2.30 -7.49 4.68
C ALA A 14 3.03 -7.06 5.95
N GLU A 15 4.36 -7.10 5.90
CA GLU A 15 5.24 -6.50 6.87
C GLU A 15 5.89 -5.26 6.28
N VAL A 16 5.95 -4.20 7.08
CA VAL A 16 6.64 -2.96 6.74
C VAL A 16 7.64 -2.61 7.83
N LYS A 17 8.88 -2.37 7.43
CA LYS A 17 9.91 -1.81 8.31
C LYS A 17 9.76 -0.30 8.31
N ILE A 18 9.56 0.27 9.49
CA ILE A 18 9.50 1.71 9.69
C ILE A 18 10.63 2.16 10.63
N PRO A 19 11.17 3.38 10.47
CA PRO A 19 12.14 3.93 11.42
C PRO A 19 11.57 3.96 12.84
N GLU A 20 12.45 3.90 13.84
CA GLU A 20 12.03 4.03 15.25
C GLU A 20 11.47 5.42 15.55
N THR A 21 11.97 6.42 14.85
CA THR A 21 11.48 7.81 14.86
C THR A 21 10.11 7.98 14.19
N GLY A 22 9.57 6.93 13.54
CA GLY A 22 8.33 6.97 12.79
C GLY A 22 8.52 7.26 11.30
N ILE A 23 7.41 7.38 10.57
CA ILE A 23 7.43 7.78 9.16
C ILE A 23 7.49 9.31 9.11
N GLU A 24 8.54 9.85 8.50
CA GLU A 24 8.72 11.31 8.43
C GLU A 24 7.89 11.95 7.31
N LYS A 25 7.69 11.22 6.20
CA LYS A 25 7.03 11.74 5.00
C LYS A 25 5.65 11.13 4.82
N PHE A 26 4.64 11.91 5.16
CA PHE A 26 3.25 11.66 4.79
C PHE A 26 2.80 12.61 3.68
N MET A 27 1.98 12.13 2.76
CA MET A 27 1.39 12.98 1.73
C MET A 27 -0.01 12.52 1.31
N ARG A 28 -0.81 13.47 0.83
CA ARG A 28 -2.03 13.21 0.07
C ARG A 28 -1.80 13.65 -1.37
N CYS A 29 -1.64 12.67 -2.26
CA CYS A 29 -1.50 12.96 -3.68
C CYS A 29 -2.83 13.48 -4.25
N ASN A 30 -2.77 14.57 -5.00
CA ASN A 30 -3.93 15.25 -5.58
C ASN A 30 -4.21 14.87 -7.05
N CYS A 31 -3.49 13.89 -7.61
CA CYS A 31 -3.76 13.43 -8.97
C CYS A 31 -5.17 12.83 -9.09
N SER A 32 -5.69 12.74 -10.31
CA SER A 32 -7.08 12.30 -10.56
C SER A 32 -7.40 10.90 -10.01
N LEU A 33 -6.42 10.01 -9.92
CA LEU A 33 -6.59 8.69 -9.31
C LEU A 33 -6.56 8.77 -7.78
N CYS A 34 -5.51 9.37 -7.19
CA CYS A 34 -5.34 9.42 -5.74
C CYS A 34 -6.42 10.23 -5.04
N LYS A 35 -6.93 11.30 -5.68
CA LYS A 35 -8.07 12.07 -5.17
C LYS A 35 -9.32 11.21 -4.98
N ARG A 36 -9.54 10.20 -5.84
CA ARG A 36 -10.67 9.25 -5.72
C ARG A 36 -10.43 8.21 -4.63
N LYS A 37 -9.19 7.79 -4.42
CA LYS A 37 -8.84 6.80 -3.38
C LYS A 37 -8.80 7.39 -1.97
N GLY A 38 -8.42 8.66 -1.82
CA GLY A 38 -8.54 9.42 -0.57
C GLY A 38 -7.60 9.03 0.58
N TYR A 39 -6.67 8.09 0.39
CA TYR A 39 -5.75 7.67 1.44
C TYR A 39 -4.58 8.64 1.67
N ILE A 40 -3.97 8.54 2.85
CA ILE A 40 -2.67 9.16 3.18
C ILE A 40 -1.57 8.16 2.84
N ILE A 41 -0.53 8.62 2.16
CA ILE A 41 0.63 7.81 1.74
C ILE A 41 1.77 8.08 2.73
N GLY A 42 2.25 7.03 3.38
CA GLY A 42 3.57 7.03 4.03
C GLY A 42 4.58 6.36 3.11
N VAL A 43 5.76 6.97 2.94
CA VAL A 43 6.82 6.44 2.08
C VAL A 43 7.88 5.74 2.93
N VAL A 44 8.26 4.53 2.53
CA VAL A 44 9.34 3.73 3.11
C VAL A 44 10.32 3.30 2.01
N GLY A 45 11.47 2.73 2.36
CA GLY A 45 12.44 2.25 1.39
C GLY A 45 11.94 1.04 0.59
N GLU A 46 12.53 0.80 -0.58
CA GLU A 46 12.14 -0.30 -1.48
C GLU A 46 12.24 -1.68 -0.82
N ASN A 47 13.24 -1.86 0.05
CA ASN A 47 13.49 -3.11 0.78
C ASN A 47 12.76 -3.18 2.13
N ASP A 48 11.96 -2.18 2.47
CA ASP A 48 11.26 -2.09 3.75
C ASP A 48 9.84 -2.67 3.69
N PHE A 49 9.41 -3.23 2.55
CA PHE A 49 8.10 -3.85 2.39
C PHE A 49 8.22 -5.32 2.00
N LYS A 50 7.41 -6.18 2.63
CA LYS A 50 7.33 -7.60 2.31
C LYS A 50 5.88 -8.09 2.37
N LEU A 51 5.39 -8.65 1.27
CA LEU A 51 4.10 -9.34 1.26
C LEU A 51 4.22 -10.70 1.98
N ILE A 52 3.30 -10.98 2.91
CA ILE A 52 3.29 -12.22 3.72
C ILE A 52 2.19 -13.17 3.26
N LYS A 53 1.00 -12.65 2.96
CA LYS A 53 -0.17 -13.42 2.50
C LYS A 53 -0.95 -12.63 1.45
N GLY A 54 -1.60 -13.34 0.53
CA GLY A 54 -2.66 -12.76 -0.29
C GLY A 54 -2.24 -12.35 -1.69
N GLU A 55 -1.10 -12.83 -2.19
CA GLU A 55 -0.61 -12.52 -3.56
C GLU A 55 -1.67 -12.81 -4.63
N LYS A 56 -2.36 -13.96 -4.54
CA LYS A 56 -3.43 -14.33 -5.48
C LYS A 56 -4.70 -13.46 -5.34
N ILE A 57 -4.88 -12.80 -4.20
CA ILE A 57 -6.02 -11.93 -3.89
C ILE A 57 -5.76 -10.49 -4.33
N LEU A 58 -4.49 -10.09 -4.45
CA LEU A 58 -4.11 -8.78 -4.93
C LEU A 58 -4.49 -8.59 -6.39
N LYS A 59 -5.01 -7.40 -6.70
CA LYS A 59 -5.15 -6.92 -8.07
C LYS A 59 -4.26 -5.71 -8.27
N LEU A 60 -3.61 -5.69 -9.43
CA LEU A 60 -2.79 -4.58 -9.90
C LEU A 60 -3.64 -3.64 -10.75
N TYR A 61 -3.64 -2.37 -10.39
CA TYR A 61 -4.14 -1.29 -11.23
C TYR A 61 -2.99 -0.36 -11.62
N GLN A 62 -2.79 -0.16 -12.93
CA GLN A 62 -1.82 0.78 -13.48
C GLN A 62 -2.55 1.79 -14.37
N TYR A 63 -2.15 3.05 -14.27
CA TYR A 63 -2.76 4.16 -14.98
C TYR A 63 -1.68 5.10 -15.56
N TYR A 64 -2.05 5.89 -16.58
CA TYR A 64 -1.18 6.85 -17.25
C TYR A 64 0.12 6.21 -17.77
N THR A 65 1.30 6.61 -17.28
CA THR A 65 2.59 6.04 -17.68
C THR A 65 2.77 4.58 -17.31
N LYS A 66 1.86 4.00 -16.52
CA LYS A 66 1.94 2.62 -15.99
C LYS A 66 3.18 2.35 -15.13
N VAL A 67 3.86 3.40 -14.66
CA VAL A 67 5.01 3.26 -13.77
C VAL A 67 4.57 2.85 -12.36
N ALA A 68 3.59 3.56 -11.79
CA ALA A 68 3.08 3.26 -10.46
C ALA A 68 2.21 1.99 -10.50
N LYS A 69 2.55 1.03 -9.62
CA LYS A 69 1.78 -0.19 -9.40
C LYS A 69 0.90 0.01 -8.18
N HIS A 70 -0.42 0.03 -8.36
CA HIS A 70 -1.36 0.16 -7.26
C HIS A 70 -2.00 -1.18 -6.96
N TYR A 71 -1.62 -1.78 -5.83
CA TYR A 71 -2.17 -3.04 -5.39
C TYR A 71 -3.32 -2.84 -4.41
N PHE A 72 -4.38 -3.62 -4.58
CA PHE A 72 -5.54 -3.62 -3.70
C PHE A 72 -6.11 -5.03 -3.54
N CYS A 73 -6.78 -5.26 -2.41
CA CYS A 73 -7.47 -6.52 -2.15
C CYS A 73 -8.72 -6.61 -3.03
N SER A 74 -8.82 -7.66 -3.85
CA SER A 74 -10.01 -7.89 -4.70
C SER A 74 -11.29 -8.23 -3.93
N ILE A 75 -11.18 -8.63 -2.66
CA ILE A 75 -12.33 -9.00 -1.82
C ILE A 75 -12.93 -7.76 -1.16
N CYS A 76 -12.11 -6.96 -0.47
CA CYS A 76 -12.60 -5.82 0.32
C CYS A 76 -12.26 -4.43 -0.26
N GLY A 77 -11.56 -4.36 -1.38
CA GLY A 77 -11.23 -3.10 -2.07
C GLY A 77 -10.14 -2.25 -1.41
N ILE A 78 -9.63 -2.64 -0.24
CA ILE A 78 -8.59 -1.87 0.47
C ILE A 78 -7.29 -1.84 -0.33
N HIS A 79 -6.79 -0.63 -0.55
CA HIS A 79 -5.45 -0.39 -1.08
C HIS A 79 -4.38 -0.84 -0.09
N THR A 80 -3.39 -1.60 -0.55
CA THR A 80 -2.37 -2.17 0.33
C THR A 80 -1.02 -1.51 0.15
N HIS A 81 -0.56 -1.34 -1.10
CA HIS A 81 0.70 -0.70 -1.45
C HIS A 81 0.68 -0.20 -2.90
#